data_AF-A0A1Y1V7T2-F1
#
_entry.id   AF-A0A1Y1V7T2-F1
#
_cell.length_a   1.000
_cell.length_b   1.000
_cell.length_c   1.000
_cell.angle_alpha   90.00
_cell.angle_beta   90.00
_cell.angle_gamma   90.00
#
_symmetry.space_group_name_H-M   'P 1'
#
loop_
_entity.id
_entity.type
_entity.pdbx_description
1 polymer ?
#
loop_
_entity_poly.entity_id
_entity_poly.type
_entity_poly.pdbx_seq_one_letter_code
_entity_poly.pdbx_strand_id
1 'polypeptide(L)'
;MSKRPILLSNKPSSYNLSSSMLIQNNHEREINMFVSNLPSNITETRLAQEFSNTKYKHINICYNEFTNKPLGYAYITFANEKAAKAAFNELNNKIEIDDRRLRLLLPLDIMRSGNNRLNTPKIQNNQEKKVPISSTYTKYDGILLHYFKKASPIFAKLDNLKEKAASDPTIDEHYNNVRTQAKSVQPNTAKTLYNLNLVMFKDMVESVDKPIFSPNTHFLDICCAPGGFTNYILNNYPESSGCGITLPNGNGVSPMFDHNSDRFNCLYCDINKLKSGFQLGESFDLVILDGQINWTNNNSDYSQFQKESKLLLVSQLILGLSHLKTQGIMIVRLCKPEETFYSTIVYILHSLFLEIQLIKPGSSRVARSLFYMICRNYDPVILEPIFEGLIKIQTALKNGEDVDDFEKFIPSFSANTIIKEFGDSLIKLYDRYWEFMYTTLSDSFNRVLKKRG
;
A
#
# COMPACT_ATOMS: atom_id res chain seq x y z
N MET A 1 7.88 -34.00 6.56
CA MET A 1 8.15 -32.64 6.05
C MET A 1 9.04 -31.94 7.07
N SER A 2 10.30 -31.65 6.72
CA SER A 2 11.22 -30.95 7.63
C SER A 2 10.80 -29.49 7.79
N LYS A 3 10.93 -28.93 9.00
CA LYS A 3 10.62 -27.52 9.31
C LYS A 3 11.48 -26.61 8.41
N ARG A 4 10.87 -25.95 7.43
CA ARG A 4 11.54 -24.97 6.54
C ARG A 4 11.79 -23.66 7.32
N PRO A 5 12.92 -22.97 7.09
CA PRO A 5 13.29 -21.79 7.87
C PRO A 5 12.45 -20.56 7.51
N ILE A 6 11.92 -19.89 8.54
CA ILE A 6 11.25 -18.58 8.44
C ILE A 6 12.27 -17.54 8.92
N LEU A 7 12.66 -16.62 8.04
CA LEU A 7 13.54 -15.51 8.40
C LEU A 7 12.71 -14.31 8.86
N LEU A 8 13.02 -13.87 10.07
CA LEU A 8 12.36 -12.77 10.78
C LEU A 8 13.34 -11.59 10.80
N SER A 9 13.04 -10.49 10.10
CA SER A 9 13.84 -9.25 10.23
C SER A 9 13.59 -8.62 11.61
N ASN A 10 14.64 -8.36 12.37
CA ASN A 10 14.55 -7.83 13.73
C ASN A 10 14.79 -6.33 13.71
N LYS A 11 13.77 -5.51 14.01
CA LYS A 11 13.92 -4.20 14.71
C LYS A 11 12.56 -3.50 14.95
N PRO A 12 12.16 -3.27 16.20
CA PRO A 12 11.11 -2.31 16.55
C PRO A 12 11.72 -0.91 16.80
N SER A 13 11.12 0.14 16.26
CA SER A 13 11.41 1.54 16.64
C SER A 13 10.38 2.00 17.67
N SER A 14 10.78 2.09 18.94
CA SER A 14 9.99 2.64 20.04
C SER A 14 10.24 4.13 20.20
N TYR A 15 9.19 4.97 20.22
CA TYR A 15 9.27 6.35 20.67
C TYR A 15 8.36 6.56 21.89
N ASN A 16 8.98 6.89 23.02
CA ASN A 16 8.33 7.45 24.21
C ASN A 16 8.39 8.98 24.12
N LEU A 17 7.27 9.67 24.34
CA LEU A 17 7.30 11.07 24.76
C LEU A 17 6.25 11.30 25.85
N SER A 18 6.77 11.71 27.00
CA SER A 18 6.09 12.08 28.24
C SER A 18 5.16 13.28 28.06
N SER A 19 3.99 13.19 28.68
CA SER A 19 3.00 14.26 28.80
C SER A 19 3.29 15.17 30.00
N SER A 20 3.17 16.48 29.83
CA SER A 20 2.85 17.41 30.93
C SER A 20 2.26 18.74 30.43
N MET A 21 1.01 19.02 30.84
CA MET A 21 0.37 20.33 31.14
C MET A 21 0.20 21.37 30.00
N LEU A 22 -0.87 22.17 29.83
CA LEU A 22 -2.18 22.40 30.48
C LEU A 22 -3.07 23.25 29.51
N ILE A 23 -4.37 22.95 29.52
CA ILE A 23 -5.62 23.71 29.27
C ILE A 23 -5.53 25.24 28.99
N GLN A 24 -6.19 25.75 27.92
CA GLN A 24 -7.31 26.75 27.94
C GLN A 24 -7.74 27.25 26.54
N ASN A 25 -9.04 27.60 26.44
CA ASN A 25 -9.86 27.85 25.26
C ASN A 25 -9.53 29.11 24.43
N ASN A 26 -9.93 29.05 23.15
CA ASN A 26 -10.24 30.15 22.22
C ASN A 26 -9.07 30.91 21.54
N HIS A 27 -8.12 30.18 20.96
CA HIS A 27 -7.08 30.79 20.12
C HIS A 27 -7.11 30.32 18.67
N GLU A 28 -6.85 31.27 17.77
CA GLU A 28 -6.54 31.01 16.36
C GLU A 28 -5.55 29.85 16.27
N ARG A 29 -5.96 28.76 15.60
CA ARG A 29 -5.11 27.56 15.48
C ARG A 29 -3.81 27.89 14.76
N GLU A 30 -2.73 27.26 15.19
CA GLU A 30 -1.44 27.36 14.51
C GLU A 30 -1.49 26.68 13.13
N ILE A 31 -0.83 27.29 12.17
CA ILE A 31 -0.82 26.83 10.78
C ILE A 31 0.59 26.39 10.41
N ASN A 32 0.76 25.10 10.12
CA ASN A 32 2.02 24.56 9.62
C ASN A 32 2.06 24.67 8.10
N MET A 33 2.88 25.59 7.60
CA MET A 33 3.17 25.75 6.18
C MET A 33 4.31 24.82 5.78
N PHE A 34 4.13 24.09 4.69
CA PHE A 34 5.16 23.21 4.14
C PHE A 34 6.05 23.98 3.17
N VAL A 35 7.36 23.84 3.32
CA VAL A 35 8.37 24.47 2.46
C VAL A 35 9.21 23.36 1.83
N SER A 36 9.28 23.31 0.51
CA SER A 36 9.98 22.26 -0.24
C SER A 36 10.99 22.80 -1.23
N ASN A 37 11.79 21.87 -1.77
CA ASN A 37 12.91 22.14 -2.67
C ASN A 37 14.11 22.80 -1.96
N LEU A 38 14.32 22.47 -0.68
CA LEU A 38 15.49 22.95 0.06
C LEU A 38 16.76 22.25 -0.45
N PRO A 39 17.91 22.95 -0.49
CA PRO A 39 19.19 22.34 -0.81
C PRO A 39 19.68 21.45 0.34
N SER A 40 20.54 20.49 0.05
CA SER A 40 20.99 19.46 1.00
C SER A 40 21.94 19.96 2.10
N ASN A 41 22.41 21.20 2.00
CA ASN A 41 23.25 21.92 2.95
C ASN A 41 22.46 22.96 3.78
N ILE A 42 21.13 23.02 3.65
CA ILE A 42 20.29 24.02 4.33
C ILE A 42 20.43 23.93 5.85
N THR A 43 20.48 25.10 6.51
CA THR A 43 20.48 25.22 7.98
C THR A 43 19.26 25.99 8.45
N GLU A 44 18.84 25.76 9.70
CA GLU A 44 17.73 26.49 10.31
C GLU A 44 17.99 27.99 10.33
N THR A 45 19.24 28.41 10.60
CA THR A 45 19.65 29.81 10.56
C THR A 45 19.46 30.43 9.18
N ARG A 46 19.86 29.72 8.10
CA ARG A 46 19.71 30.22 6.74
C ARG A 46 18.25 30.32 6.34
N LEU A 47 17.45 29.31 6.67
CA LEU A 47 16.02 29.33 6.40
C LEU A 47 15.28 30.41 7.23
N ALA A 48 15.70 30.63 8.48
CA ALA A 48 15.16 31.68 9.34
C ALA A 48 15.38 33.10 8.83
N GLN A 49 16.52 33.35 8.15
CA GLN A 49 16.81 34.63 7.51
C GLN A 49 15.80 34.95 6.39
N GLU A 50 15.46 33.96 5.55
CA GLU A 50 14.52 34.16 4.44
C GLU A 50 13.08 34.42 4.91
N PHE A 51 12.73 33.96 6.12
CA PHE A 51 11.41 34.16 6.72
C PHE A 51 11.38 35.29 7.76
N SER A 52 12.47 36.05 7.95
CA SER A 52 12.61 37.05 9.02
C SER A 52 11.55 38.15 8.99
N ASN A 53 11.05 38.49 7.80
CA ASN A 53 10.02 39.51 7.61
C ASN A 53 8.59 38.97 7.87
N THR A 54 8.46 37.67 8.13
CA THR A 54 7.18 37.02 8.42
C THR A 54 7.02 36.73 9.91
N LYS A 55 5.78 36.72 10.39
CA LYS A 55 5.46 36.40 11.80
C LYS A 55 5.34 34.89 12.03
N TYR A 56 6.40 34.14 11.78
CA TYR A 56 6.46 32.70 12.08
C TYR A 56 6.81 32.45 13.55
N LYS A 57 6.41 31.29 14.08
CA LYS A 57 6.70 30.82 15.44
C LYS A 57 7.90 29.88 15.48
N HIS A 58 7.88 28.84 14.64
CA HIS A 58 8.91 27.80 14.63
C HIS A 58 9.23 27.38 13.20
N ILE A 59 10.51 27.03 12.97
CA ILE A 59 11.00 26.40 11.76
C ILE A 59 11.52 25.02 12.15
N ASN A 60 11.13 23.99 11.40
CA ASN A 60 11.59 22.63 11.60
C ASN A 60 12.02 22.04 10.27
N ILE A 61 13.33 21.90 10.04
CA ILE A 61 13.87 21.22 8.85
C ILE A 61 13.78 19.71 9.08
N CYS A 62 13.22 18.98 8.12
CA CYS A 62 13.06 17.55 8.27
C CYS A 62 14.33 16.81 7.82
N TYR A 63 14.91 16.04 8.74
CA TYR A 63 16.10 15.23 8.50
C TYR A 63 15.74 13.75 8.41
N ASN A 64 16.53 13.01 7.62
CA ASN A 64 16.50 11.56 7.62
C ASN A 64 17.08 11.08 8.95
N GLU A 65 16.25 10.45 9.78
CA GLU A 65 16.59 10.05 11.15
C GLU A 65 17.78 9.08 11.25
N PHE A 66 18.14 8.40 10.15
CA PHE A 66 19.21 7.41 10.12
C PHE A 66 20.54 7.94 9.59
N THR A 67 20.49 8.86 8.63
CA THR A 67 21.68 9.42 7.97
C THR A 67 22.00 10.84 8.43
N ASN A 68 21.10 11.45 9.22
CA ASN A 68 21.12 12.85 9.63
C ASN A 68 21.24 13.85 8.46
N LYS A 69 20.85 13.43 7.25
CA LYS A 69 20.84 14.28 6.05
C LYS A 69 19.46 14.94 5.87
N PRO A 70 19.38 16.22 5.48
CA PRO A 70 18.10 16.90 5.27
C PRO A 70 17.32 16.26 4.11
N LEU A 71 16.02 16.08 4.30
CA LEU A 71 15.09 15.48 3.32
C LEU A 71 14.66 16.46 2.22
N GLY A 72 15.18 17.69 2.23
CA GLY A 72 14.88 18.72 1.23
C GLY A 72 13.56 19.47 1.46
N TYR A 73 12.99 19.40 2.68
CA TYR A 73 11.78 20.15 3.06
C TYR A 73 11.77 20.51 4.56
N ALA A 74 10.93 21.48 4.92
CA ALA A 74 10.74 21.99 6.27
C ALA A 74 9.26 22.33 6.53
N TYR A 75 8.91 22.46 7.81
CA TYR A 75 7.66 23.03 8.26
C TYR A 75 7.91 24.37 8.97
N ILE A 76 7.10 25.37 8.63
CA ILE A 76 7.11 26.67 9.27
C ILE A 76 5.74 26.90 9.92
N THR A 77 5.73 27.00 11.24
CA THR A 77 4.52 27.18 12.02
C THR A 77 4.20 28.67 12.14
N PHE A 78 2.98 29.07 11.80
CA PHE A 78 2.46 30.42 11.97
C PHE A 78 1.41 30.45 13.06
N ALA A 79 1.29 31.59 13.75
CA ALA A 79 0.33 31.77 14.82
C ALA A 79 -1.13 31.62 14.36
N ASN A 80 -1.43 31.98 13.11
CA ASN A 80 -2.79 31.95 12.56
C ASN A 80 -2.80 31.89 11.02
N GLU A 81 -3.99 31.66 10.47
CA GLU A 81 -4.23 31.59 9.02
C GLU A 81 -3.89 32.89 8.28
N LYS A 82 -4.12 34.04 8.89
CA LYS A 82 -3.81 35.35 8.29
C LYS A 82 -2.31 35.51 8.07
N ALA A 83 -1.50 35.19 9.08
CA ALA A 83 -0.04 35.25 9.00
C ALA A 83 0.51 34.25 7.97
N ALA A 84 -0.03 33.03 7.94
CA ALA A 84 0.37 32.02 6.96
C ALA A 84 0.01 32.43 5.52
N LYS A 85 -1.19 32.98 5.27
CA LYS A 85 -1.57 33.48 3.94
C LYS A 85 -0.70 34.65 3.49
N ALA A 86 -0.39 35.58 4.39
CA ALA A 86 0.50 36.69 4.09
C ALA A 86 1.89 36.19 3.66
N ALA A 87 2.51 35.31 4.45
CA ALA A 87 3.81 34.73 4.14
C ALA A 87 3.79 33.93 2.82
N PHE A 88 2.73 33.16 2.56
CA PHE A 88 2.58 32.42 1.29
C PHE A 88 2.52 33.37 0.09
N ASN A 89 1.69 34.42 0.15
CA ASN A 89 1.56 35.37 -0.97
C ASN A 89 2.85 36.17 -1.20
N GLU A 90 3.58 36.45 -0.12
CA GLU A 90 4.81 37.23 -0.17
C GLU A 90 5.99 36.42 -0.70
N LEU A 91 6.14 35.15 -0.30
CA LEU A 91 7.38 34.39 -0.46
C LEU A 91 7.29 33.17 -1.40
N ASN A 92 6.09 32.67 -1.70
CA ASN A 92 5.95 31.45 -2.51
C ASN A 92 6.55 31.64 -3.91
N ASN A 93 7.45 30.73 -4.31
CA ASN A 93 8.22 30.79 -5.56
C ASN A 93 9.12 32.04 -5.73
N LYS A 94 9.44 32.76 -4.65
CA LYS A 94 10.30 33.96 -4.71
C LYS A 94 11.63 33.82 -3.98
N ILE A 95 11.73 32.87 -3.05
CA ILE A 95 12.99 32.58 -2.36
C ILE A 95 13.80 31.60 -3.22
N GLU A 96 15.08 31.91 -3.41
CA GLU A 96 16.04 31.09 -4.14
C GLU A 96 17.30 30.90 -3.30
N ILE A 97 17.67 29.64 -3.05
CA ILE A 97 18.85 29.25 -2.28
C ILE A 97 19.60 28.20 -3.10
N ASP A 98 20.87 28.43 -3.39
CA ASP A 98 21.74 27.53 -4.18
C ASP A 98 21.07 27.08 -5.50
N ASP A 99 20.57 28.04 -6.28
CA ASP A 99 19.85 27.86 -7.56
C ASP A 99 18.56 27.02 -7.45
N ARG A 100 18.05 26.82 -6.23
CA ARG A 100 16.79 26.13 -5.97
C ARG A 100 15.74 27.11 -5.49
N ARG A 101 14.66 27.21 -6.26
CA ARG A 101 13.48 27.99 -5.89
C ARG A 101 12.61 27.23 -4.90
N LEU A 102 12.38 27.82 -3.74
CA LEU A 102 11.56 27.22 -2.68
C LEU A 102 10.08 27.29 -3.04
N ARG A 103 9.35 26.23 -2.68
CA ARG A 103 7.89 26.15 -2.86
C ARG A 103 7.21 26.07 -1.50
N LEU A 104 6.35 27.04 -1.23
CA LEU A 104 5.54 27.10 -0.01
C LEU A 104 4.17 26.49 -0.33
N LEU A 105 3.60 25.74 0.61
CA LEU A 105 2.27 25.16 0.51
C LEU A 105 1.52 25.39 1.83
N LEU A 106 0.37 26.06 1.73
CA LEU A 106 -0.59 26.16 2.82
C LEU A 106 -1.38 24.85 2.96
N PRO A 107 -1.88 24.53 4.16
CA PRO A 107 -2.86 23.48 4.36
C PRO A 107 -4.07 23.61 3.42
N LEU A 108 -4.54 22.47 2.90
CA LEU A 108 -5.55 22.40 1.83
C LEU A 108 -6.90 23.02 2.20
N ASP A 109 -7.26 22.98 3.47
CA ASP A 109 -8.44 23.61 4.04
C ASP A 109 -8.38 25.14 3.94
N ILE A 110 -7.19 25.73 4.02
CA ILE A 110 -6.96 27.17 3.88
C ILE A 110 -7.00 27.62 2.42
N MET A 111 -6.44 26.81 1.51
CA MET A 111 -6.44 27.10 0.07
C MET A 111 -7.85 27.09 -0.55
N ARG A 112 -8.78 26.29 0.01
CA ARG A 112 -10.17 26.18 -0.48
C ARG A 112 -11.06 27.36 -0.07
N SER A 113 -10.68 28.14 0.94
CA SER A 113 -11.46 29.28 1.43
C SER A 113 -11.40 30.51 0.50
N GLY A 114 -10.53 30.51 -0.53
CA GLY A 114 -10.27 31.69 -1.37
C GLY A 114 -10.90 31.70 -2.77
N ASN A 115 -11.49 30.60 -3.24
CA ASN A 115 -12.07 30.53 -4.58
C ASN A 115 -13.60 30.54 -4.53
N ASN A 116 -14.19 31.57 -5.14
CA ASN A 116 -15.63 31.78 -5.26
C ASN A 116 -16.37 30.53 -5.74
N ARG A 117 -17.47 30.21 -5.05
CA ARG A 117 -18.46 29.20 -5.44
C ARG A 117 -19.09 29.59 -6.77
N LEU A 118 -18.65 28.98 -7.86
CA LEU A 118 -19.48 28.88 -9.06
C LEU A 118 -20.53 27.79 -8.82
N ASN A 119 -21.79 28.19 -8.97
CA ASN A 119 -22.97 27.38 -8.74
C ASN A 119 -22.95 26.07 -9.53
N THR A 120 -22.88 24.94 -8.84
CA THR A 120 -23.39 23.66 -9.35
C THR A 120 -24.83 23.48 -8.88
N PRO A 121 -25.78 23.07 -9.75
CA PRO A 121 -27.17 22.86 -9.38
C PRO A 121 -27.29 21.83 -8.26
N LYS A 122 -28.17 22.07 -7.30
CA LYS A 122 -28.55 21.11 -6.26
C LYS A 122 -29.18 19.88 -6.93
N ILE A 123 -28.42 18.79 -7.00
CA ILE A 123 -28.99 17.47 -7.27
C ILE A 123 -29.78 17.08 -6.02
N GLN A 124 -31.07 16.80 -6.22
CA GLN A 124 -32.00 16.35 -5.19
C GLN A 124 -31.46 15.07 -4.52
N ASN A 125 -31.55 15.06 -3.19
CA ASN A 125 -31.21 13.93 -2.34
C ASN A 125 -32.01 12.68 -2.74
N ASN A 126 -31.35 11.73 -3.39
CA ASN A 126 -31.70 10.32 -3.21
C ASN A 126 -30.93 9.83 -1.99
N GLN A 127 -31.67 9.38 -0.97
CA GLN A 127 -31.11 8.73 0.21
C GLN A 127 -30.47 7.39 -0.21
N GLU A 128 -29.21 7.43 -0.64
CA GLU A 128 -28.39 6.23 -0.78
C GLU A 128 -28.08 5.70 0.63
N LYS A 129 -28.44 4.42 0.86
CA LYS A 129 -28.13 3.72 2.12
C LYS A 129 -26.62 3.70 2.34
N LYS A 130 -26.15 4.42 3.35
CA LYS A 130 -24.77 4.34 3.86
C LYS A 130 -24.46 2.89 4.24
N VAL A 131 -23.45 2.30 3.61
CA VAL A 131 -22.92 0.98 3.98
C VAL A 131 -22.10 1.17 5.28
N PRO A 132 -22.52 0.61 6.43
CA PRO A 132 -21.81 0.76 7.70
C PRO A 132 -20.42 0.10 7.64
N ILE A 133 -19.42 0.58 8.41
CA ILE A 133 -18.11 -0.11 8.50
C ILE A 133 -18.25 -1.58 8.88
N SER A 134 -19.28 -1.93 9.67
CA SER A 134 -19.51 -3.32 10.08
C SER A 134 -19.56 -4.26 8.87
N SER A 135 -20.22 -3.91 7.77
CA SER A 135 -20.36 -4.85 6.64
C SER A 135 -19.07 -5.13 5.86
N THR A 136 -17.97 -4.41 6.12
CA THR A 136 -16.64 -4.70 5.55
C THR A 136 -15.75 -5.58 6.43
N TYR A 137 -16.09 -5.73 7.71
CA TYR A 137 -15.29 -6.48 8.70
C TYR A 137 -16.07 -7.63 9.38
N THR A 138 -17.41 -7.55 9.47
CA THR A 138 -18.25 -8.51 10.21
C THR A 138 -18.94 -9.55 9.32
N LYS A 139 -18.35 -9.95 8.20
CA LYS A 139 -18.93 -11.01 7.33
C LYS A 139 -17.94 -12.06 6.88
N TYR A 140 -16.84 -12.25 7.62
CA TYR A 140 -15.99 -13.40 7.45
C TYR A 140 -16.25 -14.29 8.65
N ASP A 141 -16.90 -15.42 8.43
CA ASP A 141 -17.04 -16.47 9.43
C ASP A 141 -16.41 -17.72 8.81
N GLY A 142 -15.18 -17.99 9.22
CA GLY A 142 -14.34 -19.01 8.60
C GLY A 142 -13.39 -19.63 9.62
N ILE A 143 -13.06 -20.89 9.40
CA ILE A 143 -12.25 -21.71 10.32
C ILE A 143 -10.92 -21.01 10.65
N LEU A 144 -10.25 -20.44 9.64
CA LEU A 144 -8.99 -19.71 9.84
C LEU A 144 -9.15 -18.44 10.67
N LEU A 145 -10.22 -17.67 10.47
CA LEU A 145 -10.49 -16.49 11.29
C LEU A 145 -10.66 -16.87 12.77
N HIS A 146 -11.45 -17.92 13.04
CA HIS A 146 -11.65 -18.41 14.41
C HIS A 146 -10.32 -18.87 15.02
N TYR A 147 -9.52 -19.61 14.24
CA TYR A 147 -8.17 -20.01 14.65
C TYR A 147 -7.30 -18.80 15.01
N PHE A 148 -7.24 -17.76 14.16
CA PHE A 148 -6.46 -16.56 14.43
C PHE A 148 -6.92 -15.82 15.69
N LYS A 149 -8.24 -15.65 15.90
CA LYS A 149 -8.78 -15.00 17.12
C LYS A 149 -8.36 -15.75 18.39
N LYS A 150 -8.27 -17.08 18.33
CA LYS A 150 -7.89 -17.92 19.47
C LYS A 150 -6.37 -18.00 19.67
N ALA A 151 -5.62 -18.13 18.59
CA ALA A 151 -4.18 -18.41 18.62
C ALA A 151 -3.30 -17.17 18.69
N SER A 152 -3.77 -16.00 18.22
CA SER A 152 -3.03 -14.74 18.25
C SER A 152 -3.70 -13.70 19.16
N PRO A 153 -3.13 -13.42 20.35
CA PRO A 153 -3.62 -12.37 21.23
C PRO A 153 -3.58 -10.97 20.57
N ILE A 154 -2.59 -10.71 19.72
CA ILE A 154 -2.47 -9.41 19.04
C ILE A 154 -3.53 -9.26 17.95
N PHE A 155 -3.86 -10.34 17.22
CA PHE A 155 -4.97 -10.32 16.28
C PHE A 155 -6.30 -10.10 16.99
N ALA A 156 -6.56 -10.80 18.10
CA ALA A 156 -7.77 -10.61 18.88
C ALA A 156 -7.94 -9.15 19.35
N LYS A 157 -6.85 -8.49 19.76
CA LYS A 157 -6.84 -7.05 20.09
C LYS A 157 -7.14 -6.17 18.88
N LEU A 158 -6.53 -6.45 17.73
CA LEU A 158 -6.76 -5.73 16.47
C LEU A 158 -8.20 -5.86 15.99
N ASP A 159 -8.74 -7.07 16.04
CA ASP A 159 -10.12 -7.37 15.66
C ASP A 159 -11.12 -6.61 16.54
N ASN A 160 -10.95 -6.67 17.86
CA ASN A 160 -11.77 -5.89 18.80
C ASN A 160 -11.66 -4.37 18.57
N LEU A 161 -10.47 -3.87 18.25
CA LEU A 161 -10.26 -2.46 17.92
C LEU A 161 -11.00 -2.06 16.64
N LYS A 162 -10.99 -2.92 15.61
CA LYS A 162 -11.74 -2.71 14.36
C LYS A 162 -13.25 -2.71 14.62
N GLU A 163 -13.76 -3.64 15.44
CA GLU A 163 -15.19 -3.69 15.84
C GLU A 163 -15.61 -2.43 16.62
N LYS A 164 -14.79 -1.97 17.56
CA LYS A 164 -15.01 -0.70 18.28
C LYS A 164 -15.00 0.51 17.34
N ALA A 165 -14.05 0.56 16.41
CA ALA A 165 -13.97 1.62 15.42
C ALA A 165 -15.18 1.64 14.47
N ALA A 166 -15.74 0.47 14.17
CA ALA A 166 -16.93 0.31 13.34
C ALA A 166 -18.24 0.71 14.05
N SER A 167 -18.28 0.57 15.38
CA SER A 167 -19.46 0.86 16.19
C SER A 167 -19.50 2.30 16.71
N ASP A 168 -18.36 3.01 16.76
CA ASP A 168 -18.31 4.43 17.10
C ASP A 168 -18.65 5.31 15.87
N PRO A 169 -19.76 6.09 15.88
CA PRO A 169 -20.18 6.88 14.72
C PRO A 169 -19.18 7.96 14.28
N THR A 170 -18.40 8.52 15.22
CA THR A 170 -17.41 9.57 14.92
C THR A 170 -16.22 8.98 14.18
N ILE A 171 -15.78 7.81 14.64
CA ILE A 171 -14.70 7.06 14.01
C ILE A 171 -15.16 6.50 12.67
N ASP A 172 -16.38 6.00 12.63
CA ASP A 172 -17.00 5.49 11.41
C ASP A 172 -17.08 6.57 10.33
N GLU A 173 -17.60 7.75 10.70
CA GLU A 173 -17.63 8.91 9.83
C GLU A 173 -16.23 9.38 9.44
N HIS A 174 -15.26 9.41 10.35
CA HIS A 174 -13.88 9.78 10.03
C HIS A 174 -13.29 8.86 8.96
N TYR A 175 -13.35 7.54 9.16
CA TYR A 175 -12.81 6.60 8.18
C TYR A 175 -13.62 6.54 6.89
N ASN A 176 -14.93 6.76 6.94
CA ASN A 176 -15.74 6.94 5.74
C ASN A 176 -15.34 8.20 4.97
N ASN A 177 -15.05 9.30 5.66
CA ASN A 177 -14.52 10.51 5.06
C ASN A 177 -13.11 10.31 4.50
N VAL A 178 -12.21 9.62 5.21
CA VAL A 178 -10.87 9.26 4.71
C VAL A 178 -10.97 8.36 3.47
N ARG A 179 -11.89 7.39 3.45
CA ARG A 179 -12.12 6.54 2.27
C ARG A 179 -12.72 7.35 1.12
N THR A 180 -13.68 8.21 1.38
CA THR A 180 -14.30 9.07 0.36
C THR A 180 -13.28 10.07 -0.21
N GLN A 181 -12.43 10.63 0.65
CA GLN A 181 -11.28 11.43 0.24
C GLN A 181 -10.24 10.59 -0.50
N ALA A 182 -9.97 9.35 -0.11
CA ALA A 182 -9.06 8.48 -0.86
C ALA A 182 -9.64 7.99 -2.19
N LYS A 183 -10.98 8.01 -2.35
CA LYS A 183 -11.70 7.76 -3.61
C LYS A 183 -11.72 9.00 -4.52
N SER A 184 -11.84 10.20 -3.94
CA SER A 184 -11.82 11.48 -4.69
C SER A 184 -10.41 11.99 -4.97
N VAL A 185 -9.45 11.63 -4.11
CA VAL A 185 -8.00 11.69 -4.31
C VAL A 185 -7.55 10.30 -4.77
N GLN A 186 -8.03 9.88 -5.93
CA GLN A 186 -7.15 9.06 -6.75
C GLN A 186 -5.87 9.89 -6.98
N PRO A 187 -4.69 9.28 -7.11
CA PRO A 187 -3.56 10.02 -7.65
C PRO A 187 -4.03 10.62 -8.98
N ASN A 188 -4.38 11.91 -8.99
CA ASN A 188 -5.04 12.58 -10.12
C ASN A 188 -4.14 12.60 -11.37
N THR A 189 -2.93 12.05 -11.28
CA THR A 189 -1.98 11.86 -12.37
C THR A 189 -1.28 10.52 -12.20
N ALA A 190 -1.00 9.84 -13.32
CA ALA A 190 -0.16 8.65 -13.35
C ALA A 190 1.19 8.86 -12.66
N LYS A 191 1.72 10.09 -12.72
CA LYS A 191 2.97 10.53 -12.08
C LYS A 191 2.94 10.41 -10.55
N THR A 192 1.82 10.71 -9.90
CA THR A 192 1.72 10.56 -8.44
C THR A 192 1.75 9.10 -8.02
N LEU A 193 1.03 8.23 -8.73
CA LEU A 193 1.06 6.79 -8.47
C LEU A 193 2.42 6.19 -8.79
N TYR A 194 3.05 6.65 -9.87
CA TYR A 194 4.41 6.28 -10.25
C TYR A 194 5.41 6.55 -9.12
N ASN A 195 5.43 7.79 -8.60
CA ASN A 195 6.32 8.16 -7.52
C ASN A 195 6.04 7.36 -6.24
N LEU A 196 4.78 7.11 -5.92
CA LEU A 196 4.41 6.28 -4.76
C LEU A 196 4.92 4.85 -4.93
N ASN A 197 4.69 4.23 -6.08
CA ASN A 197 5.14 2.87 -6.36
C ASN A 197 6.67 2.78 -6.35
N LEU A 198 7.37 3.78 -6.88
CA LEU A 198 8.83 3.84 -6.83
C LEU A 198 9.36 3.87 -5.39
N VAL A 199 8.78 4.70 -4.53
CA VAL A 199 9.17 4.77 -3.11
C VAL A 199 8.80 3.47 -2.37
N MET A 200 7.63 2.89 -2.63
CA MET A 200 7.24 1.62 -2.01
C MET A 200 8.19 0.48 -2.37
N PHE A 201 8.62 0.40 -3.64
CA PHE A 201 9.56 -0.62 -4.06
C PHE A 201 10.95 -0.39 -3.46
N LYS A 202 11.41 0.87 -3.43
CA LYS A 202 12.65 1.26 -2.76
C LYS A 202 12.64 0.82 -1.29
N ASP A 203 11.61 1.19 -0.53
CA ASP A 203 11.46 0.82 0.88
C ASP A 203 11.50 -0.71 1.06
N MET A 204 10.88 -1.46 0.14
CA MET A 204 10.89 -2.92 0.18
C MET A 204 12.30 -3.49 -0.05
N VAL A 205 13.03 -2.97 -1.04
CA VAL A 205 14.41 -3.38 -1.35
C VAL A 205 15.37 -3.03 -0.20
N GLU A 206 15.18 -1.87 0.43
CA GLU A 206 16.04 -1.38 1.52
C GLU A 206 15.71 -1.99 2.90
N SER A 207 14.49 -2.51 3.09
CA SER A 207 14.03 -3.07 4.37
C SER A 207 14.39 -4.54 4.59
N VAL A 208 15.02 -5.20 3.61
CA VAL A 208 15.44 -6.59 3.71
C VAL A 208 16.94 -6.71 3.99
N ASP A 209 17.30 -7.64 4.87
CA ASP A 209 18.71 -7.88 5.23
C ASP A 209 19.52 -8.53 4.10
N LYS A 210 18.83 -9.20 3.16
CA LYS A 210 19.43 -9.85 1.99
C LYS A 210 18.88 -9.19 0.72
N PRO A 211 19.73 -8.95 -0.30
CA PRO A 211 19.25 -8.50 -1.60
C PRO A 211 18.09 -9.37 -2.10
N ILE A 212 17.05 -8.74 -2.64
CA ILE A 212 15.87 -9.47 -3.13
C ILE A 212 16.22 -10.29 -4.37
N PHE A 213 17.02 -9.72 -5.28
CA PHE A 213 17.37 -10.28 -6.59
C PHE A 213 18.80 -9.86 -6.99
N SER A 214 19.32 -10.46 -8.07
CA SER A 214 20.67 -10.23 -8.58
C SER A 214 20.76 -8.90 -9.38
N PRO A 215 21.91 -8.21 -9.43
CA PRO A 215 22.07 -7.01 -10.25
C PRO A 215 21.85 -7.21 -11.77
N ASN A 216 21.92 -8.45 -12.26
CA ASN A 216 21.68 -8.84 -13.66
C ASN A 216 20.39 -9.68 -13.81
N THR A 217 19.30 -9.24 -13.17
CA THR A 217 18.04 -9.98 -13.16
C THR A 217 17.25 -9.75 -14.44
N HIS A 218 16.70 -10.84 -14.99
CA HIS A 218 15.67 -10.79 -16.00
C HIS A 218 14.28 -10.89 -15.34
N PHE A 219 13.45 -9.84 -15.42
CA PHE A 219 12.21 -9.75 -14.64
C PHE A 219 10.93 -9.64 -15.47
N LEU A 220 9.81 -10.09 -14.89
CA LEU A 220 8.45 -9.87 -15.38
C LEU A 220 7.65 -9.05 -14.37
N ASP A 221 7.13 -7.89 -14.80
CA ASP A 221 6.28 -7.02 -14.00
C ASP A 221 4.82 -7.09 -14.51
N ILE A 222 3.96 -7.82 -13.79
CA ILE A 222 2.55 -8.03 -14.16
C ILE A 222 1.69 -6.96 -13.51
N CYS A 223 0.84 -6.35 -14.33
CA CYS A 223 0.08 -5.14 -14.00
C CYS A 223 0.99 -3.95 -13.68
N CYS A 224 2.07 -3.79 -14.46
CA CYS A 224 3.19 -2.90 -14.15
C CYS A 224 2.91 -1.40 -14.23
N ALA A 225 1.88 -0.93 -14.95
CA ALA A 225 1.58 0.50 -15.04
C ALA A 225 1.24 1.09 -13.65
N PRO A 226 1.79 2.28 -13.30
CA PRO A 226 2.50 3.22 -14.17
C PRO A 226 4.00 2.93 -14.39
N GLY A 227 4.58 1.93 -13.76
CA GLY A 227 5.98 1.51 -13.98
C GLY A 227 6.96 1.89 -12.88
N GLY A 228 6.48 2.23 -11.68
CA GLY A 228 7.36 2.61 -10.56
C GLY A 228 8.36 1.51 -10.16
N PHE A 229 7.93 0.24 -10.15
CA PHE A 229 8.78 -0.91 -9.81
C PHE A 229 9.74 -1.20 -10.96
N THR A 230 9.22 -1.36 -12.18
CA THR A 230 9.98 -1.46 -13.44
C THR A 230 11.12 -0.43 -13.53
N ASN A 231 10.81 0.87 -13.43
CA ASN A 231 11.81 1.93 -13.58
C ASN A 231 12.81 1.95 -12.41
N TYR A 232 12.39 1.57 -11.20
CA TYR A 232 13.35 1.40 -10.10
C TYR A 232 14.40 0.34 -10.45
N ILE A 233 13.97 -0.83 -10.96
CA ILE A 233 14.89 -1.90 -11.34
C ILE A 233 15.83 -1.42 -12.46
N LEU A 234 15.26 -0.91 -13.56
CA LEU A 234 16.04 -0.52 -14.73
C LEU A 234 17.05 0.61 -14.44
N ASN A 235 16.71 1.55 -13.54
CA ASN A 235 17.59 2.68 -13.22
C ASN A 235 18.70 2.33 -12.23
N ASN A 236 18.46 1.41 -11.29
CA ASN A 236 19.43 1.04 -10.26
C ASN A 236 20.27 -0.19 -10.64
N TYR A 237 19.82 -0.99 -11.60
CA TYR A 237 20.47 -2.21 -12.05
C TYR A 237 20.62 -2.22 -13.58
N PRO A 238 21.71 -1.61 -14.12
CA PRO A 238 21.89 -1.41 -15.57
C PRO A 238 21.94 -2.71 -16.39
N GLU A 239 22.45 -3.80 -15.78
CA GLU A 239 22.53 -5.14 -16.40
C GLU A 239 21.21 -5.92 -16.36
N SER A 240 20.18 -5.38 -15.70
CA SER A 240 18.86 -6.00 -15.64
C SER A 240 18.01 -5.60 -16.85
N SER A 241 17.15 -6.52 -17.28
CA SER A 241 16.19 -6.36 -18.38
C SER A 241 14.86 -7.03 -18.01
N GLY A 242 13.79 -6.74 -18.74
CA GLY A 242 12.52 -7.38 -18.40
C GLY A 242 11.38 -7.18 -19.38
N CYS A 243 10.27 -7.80 -19.02
CA CYS A 243 8.99 -7.69 -19.72
C CYS A 243 7.92 -7.16 -18.76
N GLY A 244 6.99 -6.37 -19.28
CA GLY A 244 5.85 -5.86 -18.56
C GLY A 244 4.55 -6.32 -19.18
N ILE A 245 3.51 -6.50 -18.38
CA ILE A 245 2.14 -6.68 -18.87
C ILE A 245 1.24 -5.68 -18.17
N THR A 246 0.49 -4.90 -18.92
CA THR A 246 -0.50 -3.98 -18.34
C THR A 246 -1.67 -3.76 -19.28
N LEU A 247 -2.74 -3.15 -18.78
CA LEU A 247 -3.92 -2.88 -19.60
C LEU A 247 -3.58 -1.91 -20.74
N PRO A 248 -4.15 -2.10 -21.96
CA PRO A 248 -4.06 -1.11 -23.03
C PRO A 248 -4.70 0.20 -22.57
N ASN A 249 -4.08 1.34 -22.92
CA ASN A 249 -4.46 2.69 -22.48
C ASN A 249 -6.00 2.88 -22.39
N GLY A 250 -6.55 2.88 -21.17
CA GLY A 250 -7.97 3.18 -20.96
C GLY A 250 -8.68 2.41 -19.86
N ASN A 251 -8.10 2.31 -18.65
CA ASN A 251 -8.84 2.04 -17.41
C ASN A 251 -8.08 2.51 -16.13
N GLY A 252 -7.38 3.66 -16.20
CA GLY A 252 -7.11 4.46 -15.00
C GLY A 252 -5.69 4.97 -14.75
N VAL A 253 -4.63 4.42 -15.36
CA VAL A 253 -3.26 4.94 -15.18
C VAL A 253 -2.41 4.72 -16.43
N SER A 254 -1.86 5.79 -17.02
CA SER A 254 -0.94 5.70 -18.15
C SER A 254 0.41 5.10 -17.72
N PRO A 255 0.95 4.12 -18.46
CA PRO A 255 2.31 3.65 -18.24
C PRO A 255 3.32 4.77 -18.49
N MET A 256 4.39 4.78 -17.70
CA MET A 256 5.47 5.77 -17.71
C MET A 256 6.82 5.07 -17.76
N PHE A 257 6.99 4.17 -18.73
CA PHE A 257 8.25 3.50 -18.97
C PHE A 257 9.19 4.43 -19.75
N ASP A 258 10.50 4.27 -19.55
CA ASP A 258 11.47 4.93 -20.41
C ASP A 258 11.43 4.29 -21.80
N HIS A 259 10.80 4.97 -22.77
CA HIS A 259 10.63 4.50 -24.15
C HIS A 259 11.94 4.36 -24.93
N ASN A 260 13.07 4.76 -24.36
CA ASN A 260 14.39 4.70 -25.00
C ASN A 260 15.22 3.47 -24.60
N SER A 261 14.66 2.52 -23.83
CA SER A 261 15.44 1.36 -23.37
C SER A 261 15.10 0.08 -24.13
N ASP A 262 16.06 -0.45 -24.88
CA ASP A 262 16.01 -1.80 -25.48
C ASP A 262 15.95 -2.93 -24.44
N ARG A 263 16.01 -2.59 -23.14
CA ARG A 263 16.01 -3.53 -22.01
C ARG A 263 14.62 -3.86 -21.49
N PHE A 264 13.56 -3.19 -21.95
CA PHE A 264 12.21 -3.41 -21.44
C PHE A 264 11.14 -3.38 -22.52
N ASN A 265 10.39 -4.48 -22.62
CA ASN A 265 9.25 -4.59 -23.52
C ASN A 265 7.95 -4.67 -22.71
N CYS A 266 6.90 -3.97 -23.12
CA CYS A 266 5.60 -4.03 -22.44
C CYS A 266 4.51 -4.53 -23.37
N LEU A 267 3.82 -5.59 -22.98
CA LEU A 267 2.61 -6.09 -23.62
C LEU A 267 1.37 -5.40 -23.03
N TYR A 268 0.49 -4.96 -23.90
CA TYR A 268 -0.73 -4.25 -23.54
C TYR A 268 -1.95 -5.16 -23.68
N CYS A 269 -2.34 -5.83 -22.59
CA CYS A 269 -3.49 -6.73 -22.58
C CYS A 269 -4.17 -6.82 -21.20
N ASP A 270 -5.41 -7.28 -21.21
CA ASP A 270 -6.15 -7.63 -19.99
C ASP A 270 -5.85 -9.09 -19.63
N ILE A 271 -5.10 -9.29 -18.55
CA ILE A 271 -4.67 -10.62 -18.10
C ILE A 271 -5.84 -11.55 -17.75
N ASN A 272 -7.02 -11.01 -17.40
CA ASN A 272 -8.21 -11.82 -17.12
C ASN A 272 -8.81 -12.41 -18.41
N LYS A 273 -8.49 -11.84 -19.57
CA LYS A 273 -8.97 -12.25 -20.90
C LYS A 273 -7.97 -13.11 -21.66
N LEU A 274 -6.79 -13.39 -21.08
CA LEU A 274 -5.83 -14.31 -21.69
C LEU A 274 -6.43 -15.72 -21.80
N LYS A 275 -6.15 -16.38 -22.92
CA LYS A 275 -6.54 -17.77 -23.13
C LYS A 275 -5.71 -18.68 -22.22
N SER A 276 -6.30 -19.81 -21.82
CA SER A 276 -5.56 -20.85 -21.10
C SER A 276 -4.35 -21.29 -21.92
N GLY A 277 -3.20 -21.47 -21.26
CA GLY A 277 -1.94 -21.83 -21.92
C GLY A 277 -1.24 -20.68 -22.65
N PHE A 278 -1.62 -19.41 -22.42
CA PHE A 278 -0.87 -18.27 -22.93
C PHE A 278 0.61 -18.32 -22.48
N GLN A 279 1.53 -18.06 -23.40
CA GLN A 279 2.98 -18.10 -23.18
C GLN A 279 3.62 -16.81 -23.70
N LEU A 280 4.58 -16.28 -22.93
CA LEU A 280 5.45 -15.17 -23.33
C LEU A 280 6.65 -15.65 -24.16
N GLY A 281 6.93 -16.96 -24.15
CA GLY A 281 8.07 -17.54 -24.87
C GLY A 281 9.41 -17.41 -24.15
N GLU A 282 9.41 -16.90 -22.92
CA GLU A 282 10.60 -16.72 -22.08
C GLU A 282 10.26 -16.99 -20.60
N SER A 283 11.28 -17.13 -19.75
CA SER A 283 11.12 -17.32 -18.30
C SER A 283 12.00 -16.34 -17.55
N PHE A 284 11.57 -15.96 -16.34
CA PHE A 284 12.12 -14.84 -15.59
C PHE A 284 12.74 -15.29 -14.27
N ASP A 285 13.80 -14.59 -13.84
CA ASP A 285 14.44 -14.77 -12.54
C ASP A 285 13.61 -14.15 -11.42
N LEU A 286 12.88 -13.07 -11.75
CA LEU A 286 12.01 -12.32 -10.85
C LEU A 286 10.64 -12.11 -11.49
N VAL A 287 9.57 -12.42 -10.76
CA VAL A 287 8.19 -12.11 -11.17
C VAL A 287 7.52 -11.23 -10.11
N ILE A 288 6.90 -10.13 -10.54
CA ILE A 288 6.23 -9.16 -9.67
C ILE A 288 4.74 -9.15 -9.99
N LEU A 289 3.91 -9.31 -8.95
CA LEU A 289 2.45 -9.29 -9.02
C LEU A 289 1.94 -8.11 -8.16
N ASP A 290 1.73 -6.93 -8.74
CA ASP A 290 1.25 -5.71 -8.05
C ASP A 290 -0.12 -5.19 -8.53
N GLY A 291 -0.82 -5.99 -9.32
CA GLY A 291 -2.15 -5.65 -9.82
C GLY A 291 -3.18 -5.49 -8.71
N GLN A 292 -3.95 -4.40 -8.78
CA GLN A 292 -5.08 -4.14 -7.88
C GLN A 292 -6.27 -3.58 -8.65
N ILE A 293 -7.47 -3.86 -8.14
CA ILE A 293 -8.69 -3.16 -8.53
C ILE A 293 -8.99 -2.13 -7.44
N ASN A 294 -9.24 -0.89 -7.85
CA ASN A 294 -9.65 0.16 -6.93
C ASN A 294 -11.16 0.16 -6.81
N TRP A 295 -11.66 0.10 -5.57
CA TRP A 295 -13.09 0.29 -5.31
C TRP A 295 -13.50 1.74 -5.64
N THR A 296 -14.41 1.91 -6.59
CA THR A 296 -15.02 3.21 -6.94
C THR A 296 -16.50 3.22 -6.58
N ASN A 297 -17.11 4.39 -6.37
CA ASN A 297 -18.53 4.50 -6.00
C ASN A 297 -19.49 4.01 -7.11
N ASN A 298 -19.01 3.76 -8.34
CA ASN A 298 -19.81 3.17 -9.41
C ASN A 298 -19.99 1.65 -9.23
N ASN A 299 -19.23 1.01 -8.34
CA ASN A 299 -19.42 -0.38 -7.97
C ASN A 299 -20.48 -0.41 -6.86
N SER A 300 -21.75 -0.60 -7.20
CA SER A 300 -22.83 -0.73 -6.21
C SER A 300 -22.77 -2.06 -5.44
N ASP A 301 -22.00 -3.04 -5.91
CA ASP A 301 -21.88 -4.37 -5.32
C ASP A 301 -20.45 -4.69 -4.83
N TYR A 302 -20.28 -4.70 -3.51
CA TYR A 302 -19.00 -5.01 -2.86
C TYR A 302 -18.59 -6.48 -3.01
N SER A 303 -19.55 -7.38 -3.13
CA SER A 303 -19.30 -8.80 -3.40
C SER A 303 -18.65 -8.98 -4.76
N GLN A 304 -19.19 -8.29 -5.77
CA GLN A 304 -18.64 -8.32 -7.13
C GLN A 304 -17.19 -7.83 -7.17
N PHE A 305 -16.88 -6.70 -6.52
CA PHE A 305 -15.50 -6.21 -6.43
C PHE A 305 -14.54 -7.18 -5.76
N GLN A 306 -14.99 -7.88 -4.71
CA GLN A 306 -14.17 -8.90 -4.05
C GLN A 306 -13.84 -10.03 -5.03
N LYS A 307 -14.84 -10.52 -5.77
CA LYS A 307 -14.63 -11.56 -6.78
C LYS A 307 -13.69 -11.11 -7.88
N GLU A 308 -13.84 -9.89 -8.39
CA GLU A 308 -12.94 -9.33 -9.41
C GLU A 308 -11.51 -9.15 -8.88
N SER A 309 -11.35 -8.73 -7.63
CA SER A 309 -10.03 -8.60 -6.99
C SER A 309 -9.35 -9.96 -6.80
N LYS A 310 -10.11 -10.97 -6.35
CA LYS A 310 -9.65 -12.36 -6.25
C LYS A 310 -9.28 -12.92 -7.63
N LEU A 311 -10.09 -12.64 -8.66
CA LEU A 311 -9.85 -13.06 -10.05
C LEU A 311 -8.54 -12.48 -10.57
N LEU A 312 -8.31 -11.18 -10.35
CA LEU A 312 -7.08 -10.53 -10.76
C LEU A 312 -5.85 -11.15 -10.09
N LEU A 313 -5.90 -11.46 -8.79
CA LEU A 313 -4.79 -12.13 -8.10
C LEU A 313 -4.56 -13.54 -8.64
N VAL A 314 -5.61 -14.32 -8.89
CA VAL A 314 -5.49 -15.68 -9.45
C VAL A 314 -4.91 -15.64 -10.86
N SER A 315 -5.35 -14.71 -11.72
CA SER A 315 -4.78 -14.52 -13.05
C SER A 315 -3.30 -14.13 -13.00
N GLN A 316 -2.92 -13.25 -12.06
CA GLN A 316 -1.53 -12.90 -11.82
C GLN A 316 -0.69 -14.11 -11.38
N LEU A 317 -1.21 -14.94 -10.47
CA LEU A 317 -0.52 -16.15 -9.99
C LEU A 317 -0.34 -17.19 -11.11
N ILE A 318 -1.39 -17.47 -11.90
CA ILE A 318 -1.31 -18.40 -13.04
C ILE A 318 -0.23 -17.92 -14.01
N LEU A 319 -0.29 -16.65 -14.42
CA LEU A 319 0.67 -16.12 -15.38
C LEU A 319 2.09 -16.08 -14.80
N GLY A 320 2.23 -15.65 -13.55
CA GLY A 320 3.52 -15.54 -12.88
C GLY A 320 4.20 -16.89 -12.65
N LEU A 321 3.47 -17.88 -12.14
CA LEU A 321 3.99 -19.22 -11.91
C LEU A 321 4.35 -19.94 -13.23
N SER A 322 3.64 -19.66 -14.32
CA SER A 322 3.94 -20.26 -15.63
C SER A 322 5.26 -19.79 -16.23
N HIS A 323 5.76 -18.63 -15.81
CA HIS A 323 6.94 -17.97 -16.41
C HIS A 323 8.08 -17.78 -15.41
N LEU A 324 7.98 -18.30 -14.18
CA LEU A 324 9.02 -18.19 -13.17
C LEU A 324 10.02 -19.35 -13.30
N LYS A 325 11.32 -19.04 -13.37
CA LYS A 325 12.37 -20.07 -13.37
C LYS A 325 12.45 -20.78 -12.01
N THR A 326 12.86 -22.05 -12.01
CA THR A 326 13.27 -22.75 -10.79
C THR A 326 14.34 -21.95 -10.05
N GLN A 327 14.26 -21.92 -8.72
CA GLN A 327 15.02 -21.04 -7.83
C GLN A 327 14.75 -19.54 -7.96
N GLY A 328 13.83 -19.14 -8.84
CA GLY A 328 13.43 -17.75 -9.03
C GLY A 328 12.70 -17.15 -7.82
N ILE A 329 12.47 -15.84 -7.92
CA ILE A 329 11.86 -15.02 -6.88
C ILE A 329 10.50 -14.50 -7.37
N MET A 330 9.52 -14.50 -6.48
CA MET A 330 8.21 -13.88 -6.73
C MET A 330 7.90 -12.84 -5.65
N ILE A 331 7.50 -11.65 -6.07
CA ILE A 331 6.97 -10.61 -5.18
C ILE A 331 5.47 -10.51 -5.42
N VAL A 332 4.67 -10.76 -4.40
CA VAL A 332 3.21 -10.78 -4.51
C VAL A 332 2.58 -9.74 -3.59
N ARG A 333 1.75 -8.88 -4.17
CA ARG A 333 0.87 -7.98 -3.42
C ARG A 333 -0.32 -8.76 -2.88
N LEU A 334 -0.52 -8.71 -1.57
CA LEU A 334 -1.61 -9.38 -0.87
C LEU A 334 -2.37 -8.41 0.04
N CYS A 335 -3.56 -8.84 0.48
CA CYS A 335 -4.34 -8.05 1.43
C CYS A 335 -5.08 -8.96 2.42
N LYS A 336 -5.55 -8.35 3.52
CA LYS A 336 -6.46 -8.99 4.49
C LYS A 336 -6.05 -10.43 4.87
N PRO A 337 -4.91 -10.59 5.57
CA PRO A 337 -4.39 -11.92 5.91
C PRO A 337 -5.37 -12.77 6.72
N GLU A 338 -6.35 -12.16 7.40
CA GLU A 338 -7.39 -12.84 8.15
C GLU A 338 -8.43 -13.60 7.30
N GLU A 339 -8.56 -13.28 6.01
CA GLU A 339 -9.49 -13.98 5.11
C GLU A 339 -8.94 -15.35 4.67
N THR A 340 -9.82 -16.35 4.63
CA THR A 340 -9.48 -17.72 4.18
C THR A 340 -8.77 -17.73 2.84
N PHE A 341 -9.32 -17.01 1.84
CA PHE A 341 -8.74 -16.95 0.50
C PHE A 341 -7.27 -16.52 0.49
N TYR A 342 -6.95 -15.38 1.10
CA TYR A 342 -5.58 -14.86 1.10
C TYR A 342 -4.63 -15.71 1.94
N SER A 343 -5.09 -16.27 3.06
CA SER A 343 -4.30 -17.23 3.84
C SER A 343 -4.00 -18.51 3.07
N THR A 344 -4.94 -19.01 2.28
CA THR A 344 -4.68 -20.16 1.41
C THR A 344 -3.71 -19.83 0.29
N ILE A 345 -3.77 -18.62 -0.30
CA ILE A 345 -2.74 -18.16 -1.25
C ILE A 345 -1.35 -18.10 -0.59
N VAL A 346 -1.24 -17.60 0.64
CA VAL A 346 0.02 -17.62 1.40
C VAL A 346 0.52 -19.05 1.62
N TYR A 347 -0.39 -20.00 1.89
CA TYR A 347 -0.03 -21.41 2.03
C TYR A 347 0.44 -22.04 0.70
N ILE A 348 -0.21 -21.69 -0.43
CA ILE A 348 0.23 -22.09 -1.78
C ILE A 348 1.66 -21.61 -2.04
N LEU A 349 1.93 -20.32 -1.79
CA LEU A 349 3.25 -19.74 -1.95
C LEU A 349 4.27 -20.36 -0.99
N HIS A 350 3.91 -20.63 0.28
CA HIS A 350 4.78 -21.36 1.20
C HIS A 350 5.13 -22.77 0.70
N SER A 351 4.19 -23.43 0.01
CA SER A 351 4.38 -24.79 -0.48
C SER A 351 5.30 -24.83 -1.71
N LEU A 352 5.24 -23.79 -2.55
CA LEU A 352 6.00 -23.65 -3.80
C LEU A 352 7.37 -22.95 -3.66
N PHE A 353 7.68 -22.36 -2.49
CA PHE A 353 8.93 -21.62 -2.29
C PHE A 353 9.62 -22.09 -1.00
N LEU A 354 10.96 -22.07 -1.01
CA LEU A 354 11.73 -22.50 0.16
C LEU A 354 11.71 -21.46 1.30
N GLU A 355 11.68 -20.18 0.93
CA GLU A 355 11.69 -19.06 1.87
C GLU A 355 10.58 -18.06 1.50
N ILE A 356 9.87 -17.59 2.52
CA ILE A 356 8.86 -16.55 2.39
C ILE A 356 9.07 -15.46 3.44
N GLN A 357 8.80 -14.21 3.05
CA GLN A 357 8.94 -13.04 3.92
C GLN A 357 7.81 -12.05 3.64
N LEU A 358 7.08 -11.64 4.68
CA LEU A 358 6.11 -10.55 4.57
C LEU A 358 6.75 -9.19 4.82
N ILE A 359 6.37 -8.22 4.00
CA ILE A 359 6.83 -6.83 4.10
C ILE A 359 5.63 -5.91 3.96
N LYS A 360 5.55 -4.93 4.84
CA LYS A 360 4.66 -3.79 4.70
C LYS A 360 5.52 -2.55 4.50
N PRO A 361 5.65 -2.01 3.26
CA PRO A 361 6.45 -0.83 3.01
C PRO A 361 5.99 0.34 3.90
N GLY A 362 6.93 1.06 4.52
CA GLY A 362 6.61 2.18 5.42
C GLY A 362 5.83 3.30 4.72
N SER A 363 6.10 3.52 3.43
CA SER A 363 5.37 4.44 2.56
C SER A 363 3.97 3.96 2.13
N SER A 364 3.61 2.69 2.39
CA SER A 364 2.25 2.20 2.11
C SER A 364 1.26 2.85 3.07
N ARG A 365 0.06 3.23 2.58
CA ARG A 365 -0.94 3.93 3.40
C ARG A 365 -1.23 3.13 4.68
N VAL A 366 -0.87 3.71 5.82
CA VAL A 366 -0.71 3.04 7.12
C VAL A 366 -1.98 2.28 7.57
N ALA A 367 -3.17 2.70 7.12
CA ALA A 367 -4.47 2.10 7.47
C ALA A 367 -5.08 1.14 6.42
N ARG A 368 -4.40 0.86 5.29
CA ARG A 368 -4.88 -0.13 4.31
C ARG A 368 -4.33 -1.51 4.65
N SER A 369 -5.18 -2.53 4.55
CA SER A 369 -4.82 -3.94 4.75
C SER A 369 -3.97 -4.50 3.60
N LEU A 370 -2.92 -3.78 3.18
CA LEU A 370 -2.00 -4.13 2.10
C LEU A 370 -0.65 -4.56 2.69
N PHE A 371 -0.07 -5.61 2.12
CA PHE A 371 1.30 -6.03 2.34
C PHE A 371 1.83 -6.74 1.08
N TYR A 372 3.15 -6.91 1.01
CA TYR A 372 3.83 -7.72 0.00
C TYR A 372 4.42 -8.96 0.63
N MET A 373 4.52 -10.02 -0.16
CA MET A 373 5.20 -11.25 0.19
C MET A 373 6.32 -11.49 -0.81
N ILE A 374 7.56 -11.58 -0.33
CA ILE A 374 8.70 -12.00 -1.11
C ILE A 374 8.84 -13.51 -0.92
N CYS A 375 8.79 -14.24 -2.03
CA CYS A 375 8.93 -15.69 -2.09
C CYS A 375 10.22 -16.01 -2.84
N ARG A 376 11.13 -16.77 -2.25
CA ARG A 376 12.46 -17.07 -2.82
C ARG A 376 12.67 -18.56 -2.99
N ASN A 377 13.51 -18.91 -3.96
CA ASN A 377 13.87 -20.27 -4.33
C ASN A 377 12.63 -21.08 -4.73
N TYR A 378 12.01 -20.69 -5.84
CA TYR A 378 10.86 -21.38 -6.41
C TYR A 378 11.15 -22.85 -6.71
N ASP A 379 10.28 -23.74 -6.23
CA ASP A 379 10.33 -25.18 -6.44
C ASP A 379 9.00 -25.67 -7.06
N PRO A 380 8.97 -25.97 -8.38
CA PRO A 380 7.74 -26.33 -9.09
C PRO A 380 7.33 -27.80 -8.90
N VAL A 381 7.96 -28.58 -8.01
CA VAL A 381 7.69 -30.03 -7.84
C VAL A 381 6.21 -30.36 -7.63
N ILE A 382 5.46 -29.48 -6.95
CA ILE A 382 4.01 -29.66 -6.70
C ILE A 382 3.15 -28.66 -7.48
N LEU A 383 3.72 -28.02 -8.50
CA LEU A 383 3.05 -26.96 -9.25
C LEU A 383 1.78 -27.47 -9.94
N GLU A 384 1.85 -28.61 -10.62
CA GLU A 384 0.79 -29.11 -11.49
C GLU A 384 -0.61 -29.17 -10.81
N PRO A 385 -0.80 -29.85 -9.66
CA PRO A 385 -2.11 -29.87 -9.00
C PRO A 385 -2.57 -28.50 -8.50
N ILE A 386 -1.63 -27.63 -8.07
CA ILE A 386 -1.95 -26.26 -7.65
C ILE A 386 -2.40 -25.45 -8.86
N PHE A 387 -1.68 -25.57 -9.97
CA PHE A 387 -1.92 -24.83 -11.19
C PHE A 387 -3.28 -25.18 -11.81
N GLU A 388 -3.61 -26.47 -11.87
CA GLU A 388 -4.95 -26.93 -12.26
C GLU A 388 -6.04 -26.36 -11.35
N GLY A 389 -5.83 -26.37 -10.03
CA GLY A 389 -6.76 -25.79 -9.08
C GLY A 389 -6.94 -24.29 -9.25
N LEU A 390 -5.85 -23.53 -9.49
CA LEU A 390 -5.92 -22.10 -9.79
C LEU A 390 -6.73 -21.83 -11.07
N ILE A 391 -6.60 -22.65 -12.12
CA ILE A 391 -7.41 -22.53 -13.34
C ILE A 391 -8.90 -22.78 -13.04
N LYS A 392 -9.22 -23.79 -12.21
CA LYS A 392 -10.61 -24.06 -11.79
C LYS A 392 -11.17 -22.89 -10.96
N ILE A 393 -10.38 -22.34 -10.04
CA ILE A 393 -10.75 -21.14 -9.25
C ILE A 393 -10.98 -19.93 -10.18
N GLN A 394 -10.10 -19.71 -11.16
CA GLN A 394 -10.26 -18.63 -12.14
C GLN A 394 -11.58 -18.77 -12.91
N THR A 395 -11.93 -20.00 -13.30
CA THR A 395 -13.17 -20.31 -14.02
C THR A 395 -14.40 -20.05 -13.13
N ALA A 396 -14.38 -20.55 -11.89
CA ALA A 396 -15.45 -20.32 -10.92
C ALA A 396 -15.67 -18.81 -10.65
N LEU A 397 -14.60 -18.05 -10.46
CA LEU A 397 -14.67 -16.60 -10.27
C LEU A 397 -15.24 -15.87 -11.50
N LYS A 398 -14.88 -16.29 -12.72
CA LYS A 398 -15.46 -15.76 -13.97
C LYS A 398 -16.97 -16.04 -14.07
N ASN A 399 -17.43 -17.15 -13.51
CA ASN A 399 -18.85 -17.49 -13.41
C ASN A 399 -19.57 -16.81 -12.24
N GLY A 400 -18.86 -16.03 -11.43
CA GLY A 400 -19.42 -15.37 -10.25
C GLY A 400 -19.64 -16.30 -9.05
N GLU A 401 -18.99 -17.45 -9.01
CA GLU A 401 -19.05 -18.40 -7.90
C GLU A 401 -18.17 -17.96 -6.72
N ASP A 402 -18.44 -18.52 -5.54
CA ASP A 402 -17.57 -18.36 -4.36
C ASP A 402 -16.47 -19.42 -4.36
N VAL A 403 -15.28 -19.05 -3.90
CA VAL A 403 -14.06 -19.86 -3.98
C VAL A 403 -13.31 -19.95 -2.66
N ASP A 404 -13.93 -19.56 -1.55
CA ASP A 404 -13.28 -19.60 -0.23
C ASP A 404 -13.06 -21.03 0.28
N ASP A 405 -13.78 -22.01 -0.27
CA ASP A 405 -13.59 -23.44 -0.02
C ASP A 405 -12.59 -24.05 -1.02
N PHE A 406 -11.30 -23.82 -0.76
CA PHE A 406 -10.21 -24.27 -1.63
C PHE A 406 -10.11 -25.79 -1.77
N GLU A 407 -10.62 -26.57 -0.82
CA GLU A 407 -10.57 -28.04 -0.87
C GLU A 407 -11.32 -28.60 -2.09
N LYS A 408 -12.35 -27.88 -2.58
CA LYS A 408 -13.06 -28.21 -3.82
C LYS A 408 -12.19 -28.11 -5.08
N PHE A 409 -11.17 -27.26 -5.04
CA PHE A 409 -10.32 -26.96 -6.20
C PHE A 409 -8.94 -27.62 -6.10
N ILE A 410 -8.39 -27.66 -4.88
CA ILE A 410 -7.10 -28.25 -4.53
C ILE A 410 -7.30 -29.05 -3.22
N PRO A 411 -7.56 -30.38 -3.29
CA PRO A 411 -7.95 -31.19 -2.13
C PRO A 411 -7.02 -31.13 -0.92
N SER A 412 -5.72 -30.89 -1.11
CA SER A 412 -4.75 -30.76 -0.03
C SER A 412 -4.74 -29.40 0.68
N PHE A 413 -5.56 -28.43 0.26
CA PHE A 413 -5.52 -27.04 0.71
C PHE A 413 -6.79 -26.62 1.48
N SER A 414 -7.30 -27.49 2.36
CA SER A 414 -8.37 -27.13 3.28
C SER A 414 -7.88 -26.26 4.44
N ALA A 415 -8.78 -25.46 5.03
CA ALA A 415 -8.45 -24.63 6.20
C ALA A 415 -7.90 -25.47 7.38
N ASN A 416 -8.41 -26.67 7.58
CA ASN A 416 -7.94 -27.58 8.64
C ASN A 416 -6.52 -28.09 8.37
N THR A 417 -6.21 -28.42 7.11
CA THR A 417 -4.84 -28.81 6.73
C THR A 417 -3.87 -27.66 6.94
N ILE A 418 -4.23 -26.44 6.54
CA ILE A 418 -3.42 -25.23 6.74
C ILE A 418 -3.12 -25.03 8.22
N ILE A 419 -4.13 -25.10 9.09
CA ILE A 419 -3.95 -24.95 10.54
C ILE A 419 -3.00 -26.02 11.09
N LYS A 420 -3.20 -27.27 10.69
CA LYS A 420 -2.41 -28.40 11.17
C LYS A 420 -0.93 -28.32 10.75
N GLU A 421 -0.66 -27.96 9.50
CA GLU A 421 0.67 -28.05 8.90
C GLU A 421 1.45 -26.73 8.98
N PHE A 422 0.75 -25.61 8.96
CA PHE A 422 1.34 -24.27 8.84
C PHE A 422 0.78 -23.24 9.83
N GLY A 423 -0.20 -23.59 10.67
CA GLY A 423 -0.89 -22.65 11.56
C GLY A 423 0.05 -21.83 12.44
N ASP A 424 0.95 -22.47 13.19
CA ASP A 424 1.89 -21.77 14.08
C ASP A 424 2.83 -20.84 13.32
N SER A 425 3.27 -21.27 12.14
CA SER A 425 4.12 -20.47 11.25
C SER A 425 3.36 -19.29 10.68
N LEU A 426 2.09 -19.49 10.31
CA LEU A 426 1.19 -18.47 9.79
C LEU A 426 0.90 -17.39 10.86
N ILE A 427 0.67 -17.79 12.12
CA ILE A 427 0.53 -16.88 13.26
C ILE A 427 1.79 -16.03 13.42
N LYS A 428 2.97 -16.65 13.47
CA LYS A 428 4.25 -15.92 13.60
C LYS A 428 4.47 -14.94 12.45
N LEU A 429 4.10 -15.34 11.24
CA LEU A 429 4.22 -14.53 10.04
C LEU A 429 3.29 -13.29 10.10
N TYR A 430 2.06 -13.46 10.58
CA TYR A 430 1.06 -12.40 10.63
C TYR A 430 1.09 -11.55 11.89
N ASP A 431 1.56 -12.06 13.04
CA ASP A 431 1.58 -11.34 14.31
C ASP A 431 2.30 -10.00 14.20
N ARG A 432 3.43 -9.96 13.50
CA ARG A 432 4.18 -8.72 13.25
C ARG A 432 3.39 -7.72 12.41
N TYR A 433 2.71 -8.21 11.38
CA TYR A 433 1.85 -7.38 10.55
C TYR A 433 0.65 -6.86 11.35
N TRP A 434 0.01 -7.70 12.16
CA TRP A 434 -1.11 -7.32 13.00
C TRP A 434 -0.70 -6.35 14.12
N GLU A 435 0.49 -6.49 14.70
CA GLU A 435 1.04 -5.56 15.67
C GLU A 435 1.25 -4.16 15.07
N PHE A 436 1.84 -4.09 13.87
CA PHE A 436 1.98 -2.85 13.13
C PHE A 436 0.62 -2.20 12.84
N MET A 437 -0.34 -2.99 12.36
CA MET A 437 -1.70 -2.52 12.05
C MET A 437 -2.44 -2.06 13.31
N TYR A 438 -2.30 -2.78 14.42
CA TYR A 438 -2.90 -2.43 15.71
C TYR A 438 -2.37 -1.10 16.22
N THR A 439 -1.05 -0.94 16.27
CA THR A 439 -0.39 0.27 16.77
C THR A 439 -0.84 1.48 15.95
N THR A 440 -0.75 1.37 14.61
CA THR A 440 -1.19 2.44 13.70
C THR A 440 -2.66 2.79 13.88
N LEU A 441 -3.54 1.78 13.90
CA LEU A 441 -4.98 2.00 13.95
C LEU A 441 -5.37 2.60 15.30
N SER A 442 -4.75 2.15 16.39
CA SER A 442 -4.96 2.66 17.74
C SER A 442 -4.55 4.13 17.84
N ASP A 443 -3.37 4.49 17.34
CA ASP A 443 -2.91 5.88 17.33
C ASP A 443 -3.81 6.79 16.49
N SER A 444 -4.29 6.30 15.35
CA SER A 444 -5.27 7.00 14.53
C SER A 444 -6.59 7.19 15.26
N PHE A 445 -7.12 6.13 15.89
CA PHE A 445 -8.36 6.17 16.68
C PHE A 445 -8.23 7.21 17.81
N ASN A 446 -7.17 7.13 18.62
CA ASN A 446 -6.93 8.04 19.74
C ASN A 446 -6.85 9.51 19.28
N ARG A 447 -6.23 9.79 18.13
CA ARG A 447 -6.19 11.15 17.56
C ARG A 447 -7.56 11.68 17.14
N VAL A 448 -8.43 10.82 16.63
CA VAL A 448 -9.80 11.22 16.25
C VAL A 448 -10.63 11.50 17.50
N LEU A 449 -10.56 10.64 18.53
CA LEU A 449 -11.26 10.86 19.79
C LEU A 449 -10.77 12.11 20.54
N LYS A 450 -9.46 12.39 20.55
CA LYS A 450 -8.90 13.59 21.19
C LYS A 450 -9.35 14.90 20.53
N LYS A 451 -9.79 14.89 19.28
CA LYS A 451 -10.35 16.09 18.61
C LYS A 451 -11.81 16.38 19.00
N ARG A 452 -12.45 15.47 19.75
CA ARG A 452 -13.85 15.57 20.19
C ARG A 452 -14.01 16.27 21.55
N GLY A 453 -13.01 16.18 22.42
CA GLY A 453 -12.96 16.85 23.72
C GLY A 453 -12.09 18.09 23.66
#